data_AF-A0A378MIL1-F1
#
_entry.id   AF-A0A378MIL1-F1
#
_cell.length_a   1.000
_cell.length_b   1.000
_cell.length_c   1.000
_cell.angle_alpha   90.00
_cell.angle_beta   90.00
_cell.angle_gamma   90.00
#
_symmetry.space_group_name_H-M   'P 1'
#
loop_
_entity.id
_entity.type
_entity.pdbx_description
1 polymer ?
#
loop_
_entity_poly.entity_id
_entity_poly.type
_entity_poly.pdbx_seq_one_letter_code
_entity_poly.pdbx_strand_id
1 'polypeptide(L)' 'MIFQKKNYRLHKSNLITGDEMFNGKTILITGGTGSFGNAVTKRFLDTNIKEIRIFSRDEKKQDDLRKNIIIQN' A
#
# COMPACT_ATOMS: atom_id res chain seq x y z
N MET A 1 35.43 1.04 11.43
CA MET A 1 34.31 0.10 11.18
C MET A 1 34.09 0.03 9.68
N ILE A 2 34.50 -1.06 9.03
CA ILE A 2 34.38 -1.23 7.58
C ILE A 2 32.99 -1.79 7.29
N PHE A 3 32.12 -1.00 6.65
CA PHE A 3 30.86 -1.52 6.10
C PHE A 3 31.12 -2.14 4.73
N GLN A 4 31.17 -3.47 4.68
CA GLN A 4 31.06 -4.20 3.41
C GLN A 4 29.58 -4.39 3.08
N LYS A 5 29.10 -3.69 2.04
CA LYS A 5 27.78 -3.93 1.46
C LYS A 5 27.83 -5.28 0.72
N LYS A 6 27.28 -6.34 1.32
CA LYS A 6 27.10 -7.63 0.63
C LYS A 6 26.21 -7.42 -0.58
N ASN A 7 26.76 -7.58 -1.78
CA ASN A 7 26.00 -7.59 -3.02
C ASN A 7 25.40 -8.98 -3.22
N TYR A 8 24.17 -9.18 -2.72
CA TYR A 8 23.37 -10.35 -3.07
C TYR A 8 22.85 -10.18 -4.50
N ARG A 9 23.41 -10.95 -5.43
CA ARG A 9 22.90 -11.05 -6.80
C ARG A 9 21.73 -12.05 -6.81
N LEU A 10 20.53 -11.55 -6.53
CA LEU A 10 19.31 -12.35 -6.57
C LEU A 10 19.02 -12.79 -8.02
N HIS A 11 18.88 -14.10 -8.25
CA HIS A 11 18.36 -14.63 -9.50
C HIS A 11 16.88 -14.24 -9.63
N LYS A 12 16.59 -13.25 -10.49
CA LYS A 12 15.26 -12.61 -10.64
C LYS A 12 14.16 -13.51 -11.23
N SER A 13 14.45 -14.73 -11.67
CA SER A 13 13.55 -15.49 -12.54
C SER A 13 12.26 -16.00 -11.87
N ASN A 14 12.14 -15.96 -10.53
CA ASN A 14 10.94 -16.36 -9.78
C ASN A 14 10.55 -15.35 -8.68
N LEU A 15 11.02 -14.10 -8.75
CA LEU A 15 10.68 -13.09 -7.74
C LEU A 15 9.34 -12.46 -8.08
N ILE A 16 8.33 -12.75 -7.25
CA ILE A 16 7.04 -12.06 -7.26
C ILE A 16 7.33 -10.58 -6.97
N THR A 17 6.86 -9.68 -7.83
CA THR A 17 6.97 -8.25 -7.56
C THR A 17 6.10 -7.89 -6.35
N GLY A 18 6.46 -6.80 -5.65
CA GLY A 18 5.72 -6.38 -4.46
C GLY A 18 4.23 -6.17 -4.73
N ASP A 19 3.87 -5.72 -5.93
CA ASP A 19 2.48 -5.48 -6.31
C ASP A 19 1.77 -6.80 -6.71
N GLU A 20 2.44 -7.72 -7.41
CA GLU A 20 1.92 -9.07 -7.70
C GLU A 20 1.62 -9.88 -6.43
N MET A 21 2.38 -9.66 -5.36
CA MET A 21 2.13 -10.31 -4.06
C MET A 21 0.73 -10.01 -3.52
N PHE A 22 0.13 -8.88 -3.86
CA PHE A 22 -1.18 -8.45 -3.36
C PHE A 22 -2.31 -8.67 -4.37
N ASN A 23 -2.01 -9.24 -5.53
CA ASN A 23 -2.99 -9.52 -6.57
C ASN A 23 -4.15 -10.38 -6.04
N GLY A 24 -5.39 -9.89 -6.20
CA GLY A 24 -6.61 -10.56 -5.76
C GLY A 24 -6.79 -10.66 -4.25
N LYS A 25 -5.92 -10.04 -3.45
CA LYS A 25 -6.00 -10.08 -1.98
C LYS A 25 -6.81 -8.90 -1.43
N THR A 26 -7.28 -9.06 -0.18
CA THR A 26 -7.86 -7.99 0.63
C THR A 26 -6.82 -7.51 1.64
N ILE A 27 -6.61 -6.19 1.73
CA ILE A 27 -5.64 -5.58 2.65
C ILE A 27 -6.39 -4.75 3.71
N LEU A 28 -5.96 -4.83 4.97
CA LEU A 28 -6.40 -3.96 6.05
C LEU A 28 -5.27 -2.99 6.42
N ILE A 29 -5.54 -1.69 6.34
CA ILE A 29 -4.63 -0.61 6.73
C ILE A 29 -5.17 0.02 8.01
N THR A 30 -4.50 -0.21 9.13
CA THR A 30 -4.78 0.49 10.40
C THR A 30 -4.06 1.84 10.41
N GLY A 31 -4.67 2.86 11.01
CA GLY A 31 -4.16 4.22 10.95
C GLY A 31 -4.15 4.81 9.54
N GLY A 32 -4.97 4.26 8.63
CA GLY A 32 -4.91 4.58 7.20
C GLY A 32 -5.24 6.03 6.84
N THR A 33 -5.87 6.79 7.75
CA THR A 33 -6.16 8.23 7.57
C THR A 33 -4.97 9.14 7.87
N GLY A 34 -3.86 8.62 8.39
CA GLY A 34 -2.62 9.37 8.56
C GLY A 34 -1.89 9.58 7.23
N SER A 35 -0.91 10.49 7.19
CA SER A 35 -0.17 10.82 5.97
C SER A 35 0.47 9.61 5.29
N PHE A 36 1.05 8.70 6.09
CA PHE A 36 1.63 7.47 5.57
C PHE A 36 0.57 6.50 5.03
N GLY A 37 -0.52 6.30 5.79
CA GLY A 37 -1.63 5.44 5.38
C GLY A 37 -2.28 5.90 4.07
N ASN A 38 -2.45 7.21 3.90
CA ASN A 38 -2.95 7.80 2.66
C ASN A 38 -1.99 7.57 1.49
N ALA A 39 -0.68 7.75 1.69
CA ALA A 39 0.32 7.51 0.64
C ALA A 39 0.35 6.03 0.21
N VAL A 40 0.30 5.12 1.19
CA VAL A 40 0.22 3.67 0.94
C VAL A 40 -1.06 3.30 0.20
N THR A 41 -2.21 3.84 0.64
CA THR A 41 -3.50 3.61 -0.02
C THR A 41 -3.45 4.03 -1.48
N LYS A 42 -2.98 5.26 -1.77
CA LYS A 42 -2.88 5.78 -3.13
C LYS A 42 -2.01 4.92 -4.04
N ARG A 43 -0.89 4.41 -3.53
CA ARG A 43 0.00 3.51 -4.28
C ARG A 43 -0.71 2.23 -4.74
N PHE A 44 -1.66 1.74 -3.93
CA PHE A 44 -2.37 0.50 -4.20
C PHE A 44 -3.63 0.68 -5.06
N LEU A 45 -4.10 1.91 -5.29
CA LEU A 45 -5.29 2.18 -6.12
C LEU A 45 -5.11 1.71 -7.58
N ASP A 46 -3.89 1.81 -8.11
CA ASP A 46 -3.57 1.44 -9.51
C ASP A 46 -3.08 -0.02 -9.65
N THR A 47 -3.31 -0.85 -8.63
CA THR A 47 -2.84 -2.25 -8.61
C THR A 47 -4.01 -3.23 -8.65
N ASN A 48 -3.73 -4.50 -8.95
CA ASN A 48 -4.77 -5.55 -9.01
C ASN A 48 -5.21 -6.08 -7.64
N ILE A 49 -5.28 -5.22 -6.62
CA ILE A 49 -5.79 -5.56 -5.29
C ILE A 49 -7.32 -5.66 -5.37
N LYS A 50 -7.89 -6.68 -4.72
CA LYS A 50 -9.34 -6.87 -4.70
C LYS A 50 -10.06 -5.85 -3.83
N GLU A 51 -9.51 -5.56 -2.66
CA GLU A 51 -10.16 -4.70 -1.67
C GLU A 51 -9.13 -4.09 -0.70
N ILE A 52 -9.27 -2.79 -0.41
CA ILE A 52 -8.49 -2.09 0.62
C ILE A 52 -9.46 -1.61 1.71
N ARG A 53 -9.28 -2.09 2.94
CA ARG A 53 -10.04 -1.67 4.12
C ARG A 53 -9.20 -0.71 4.93
N ILE A 54 -9.72 0.48 5.20
CA ILE A 54 -9.03 1.49 6.01
C ILE A 54 -9.71 1.57 7.37
N PHE A 55 -8.92 1.33 8.41
CA PHE A 55 -9.39 1.40 9.79
C PHE A 55 -8.68 2.52 10.54
N SER A 56 -9.46 3.46 11.08
CA SER A 56 -8.98 4.53 11.95
C SER A 56 -10.07 4.97 12.93
N ARG A 57 -9.73 5.81 13.90
CA ARG A 57 -10.67 6.35 14.89
C ARG A 57 -11.29 7.69 14.50
N ASP A 58 -10.76 8.34 13.48
CA ASP A 58 -11.12 9.72 13.10
C ASP A 58 -12.08 9.67 11.90
N GLU A 59 -13.38 9.72 12.20
CA GLU A 59 -14.46 9.58 11.21
C GLU A 59 -14.40 10.68 10.14
N LYS A 60 -14.10 11.93 10.54
CA LYS A 60 -13.99 13.05 9.61
C LYS A 60 -12.91 12.79 8.57
N LYS A 61 -11.73 12.34 9.01
CA LYS A 61 -10.64 12.03 8.06
C LYS A 61 -10.94 10.81 7.19
N GLN A 62 -11.76 9.87 7.65
CA GLN A 62 -12.22 8.76 6.79
C GLN A 62 -13.15 9.26 5.69
N ASP A 63 -14.09 10.15 6.02
CA ASP A 63 -14.99 10.75 5.03
C ASP A 63 -14.23 11.60 4.00
N ASP A 64 -13.30 12.44 4.48
CA ASP A 64 -12.42 13.23 3.62
C ASP A 64 -11.60 12.33 2.67
N LEU A 65 -11.03 11.24 3.20
CA LEU A 65 -10.29 10.27 2.40
C LEU A 65 -11.18 9.61 1.34
N ARG A 66 -12.41 9.22 1.71
CA ARG A 66 -13.37 8.60 0.80
C ARG A 66 -13.73 9.52 -0.36
N LYS A 67 -14.01 10.80 -0.08
CA LYS A 67 -14.28 11.82 -1.11
C LYS A 67 -13.10 12.01 -2.04
N ASN A 68 -11.89 12.11 -1.48
CA ASN A 68 -10.67 12.31 -2.26
C ASN A 68 -10.35 11.13 -3.19
N ILE A 69 -10.67 9.89 -2.79
CA ILE A 69 -10.42 8.70 -3.62
C ILE A 69 -11.50 8.55 -4.70
N ILE A 70 -12.78 8.76 -4.37
CA ILE A 70 -13.89 8.58 -5.32
C ILE A 70 -13.89 9.64 -6.42
N ILE A 71 -13.53 10.90 -6.11
CA ILE A 71 -13.57 12.01 -7.07
C ILE A 71 -12.38 11.95 -8.06
N GLN A 72 -11.38 11.10 -7.84
CA GLN A 72 -10.23 10.94 -8.75
C GLN A 72 -10.42 9.88 -9.85
N ASN A 73 -11.58 9.21 -9.89
CA ASN A 73 -11.91 8.20 -10.91
C ASN A 73 -12.95 8.70 -11.92
#